data_AF-A0A2W5N100-F1
#
_entry.id   AF-A0A2W5N100-F1
#
_cell.length_a   1.000
_cell.length_b   1.000
_cell.length_c   1.000
_cell.angle_alpha   90.00
_cell.angle_beta   90.00
_cell.angle_gamma   90.00
#
_symmetry.space_group_name_H-M   'P 1'
#
loop_
_entity.id
_entity.type
_entity.pdbx_description
1 polymer ?
#
loop_
_entity_poly.entity_id
_entity_poly.type
_entity_poly.pdbx_seq_one_letter_code
_entity_poly.pdbx_strand_id
1 'polypeptide(L)'
;MLTAKIEAAIATLNQPVNAEEADKGWTDESKKAILHFFVNLQNDVRADRKIEYTGLARGLDTWGIQGGALYESLIDIINNTNSKLT
;
A
#
# COMPACT_ATOMS: atom_id res chain seq x y z
N MET A 1 13.66 9.28 -0.44
CA MET A 1 12.59 9.29 0.58
C MET A 1 11.46 8.31 0.22
N LEU A 2 11.78 7.05 -0.11
CA LEU A 2 10.76 6.01 -0.41
C LEU A 2 10.14 5.46 0.88
N THR A 3 10.98 5.26 1.89
CA THR A 3 10.59 4.82 3.23
C THR A 3 9.56 5.76 3.84
N ALA A 4 9.71 7.08 3.66
CA ALA A 4 8.76 8.08 4.15
C ALA A 4 7.36 7.96 3.50
N LYS A 5 7.28 7.61 2.20
CA LYS A 5 6.00 7.37 1.53
C LYS A 5 5.30 6.12 2.06
N ILE A 6 6.08 5.06 2.32
CA ILE A 6 5.56 3.83 2.93
C ILE A 6 5.09 4.09 4.36
N GLU A 7 5.86 4.83 5.15
CA GLU A 7 5.51 5.20 6.52
C GLU A 7 4.24 6.05 6.59
N ALA A 8 4.08 7.00 5.67
CA ALA A 8 2.84 7.78 5.56
C ALA A 8 1.63 6.89 5.25
N ALA A 9 1.76 5.97 4.28
CA ALA A 9 0.69 5.03 3.95
C ALA A 9 0.33 4.13 5.14
N ILE A 10 1.33 3.58 5.83
CA ILE A 10 1.15 2.78 7.05
C ILE A 10 0.42 3.60 8.12
N ALA A 11 0.82 4.85 8.36
CA ALA A 11 0.19 5.71 9.36
C ALA A 11 -1.30 5.97 9.06
N THR A 12 -1.65 6.20 7.79
CA THR A 12 -3.05 6.35 7.35
C THR A 12 -3.84 5.06 7.51
N LEU A 13 -3.29 3.93 7.07
CA LEU A 13 -3.94 2.62 7.13
C LEU A 13 -4.10 2.10 8.56
N ASN A 14 -3.26 2.55 9.49
CA ASN A 14 -3.34 2.14 10.90
C ASN A 14 -4.42 2.92 11.69
N GLN A 15 -5.03 3.96 11.11
CA GLN A 15 -6.20 4.60 11.71
C GLN A 15 -7.45 3.74 11.52
N PRO A 16 -8.42 3.76 12.45
CA PRO A 16 -9.73 3.15 12.24
C PRO A 16 -10.37 3.63 10.94
N VAL A 17 -11.28 2.83 10.37
CA VAL A 17 -12.09 3.29 9.24
C VAL A 17 -12.99 4.45 9.70
N ASN A 18 -12.88 5.59 9.03
CA ASN A 18 -13.77 6.72 9.27
C ASN A 18 -15.04 6.64 8.39
N ALA A 19 -16.01 7.52 8.62
CA ALA A 19 -17.29 7.50 7.90
C ALA A 19 -17.15 7.66 6.38
N GLU A 20 -16.25 8.54 5.92
CA GLU A 20 -16.02 8.76 4.48
C GLU A 20 -15.37 7.53 3.81
N GLU A 21 -14.45 6.86 4.53
CA GLU A 21 -13.84 5.62 4.06
C GLU A 21 -14.87 4.49 4.00
N ALA A 22 -15.74 4.36 5.02
CA ALA A 22 -16.81 3.38 5.04
C ALA A 22 -17.78 3.55 3.87
N ASP A 23 -18.17 4.80 3.56
CA ASP A 23 -19.02 5.12 2.40
C ASP A 23 -18.36 4.74 1.05
N LYS A 24 -17.03 4.62 1.02
CA LYS A 24 -16.25 4.17 -0.14
C LYS A 24 -15.93 2.67 -0.11
N GLY A 25 -16.54 1.90 0.78
CA GLY A 25 -16.39 0.44 0.86
C GLY A 25 -15.21 -0.05 1.69
N TRP A 26 -14.51 0.82 2.42
CA TRP A 26 -13.49 0.37 3.36
C TRP A 26 -14.14 -0.32 4.56
N THR A 27 -13.50 -1.40 4.99
CA THR A 27 -13.80 -2.09 6.26
C THR A 27 -12.52 -2.19 7.06
N ASP A 28 -12.63 -2.46 8.36
CA ASP A 28 -11.45 -2.64 9.19
C ASP A 28 -10.59 -3.82 8.69
N GLU A 29 -11.23 -4.85 8.13
CA GLU A 29 -10.55 -6.00 7.52
C GLU A 29 -9.76 -5.61 6.28
N SER A 30 -10.37 -4.84 5.35
CA SER A 30 -9.67 -4.40 4.14
C SER A 30 -8.52 -3.47 4.46
N LYS A 31 -8.70 -2.56 5.43
CA LYS A 31 -7.66 -1.64 5.91
C LYS A 31 -6.50 -2.39 6.57
N LYS A 32 -6.79 -3.40 7.41
CA LYS A 32 -5.77 -4.29 8.01
C LYS A 32 -5.01 -5.10 6.95
N ALA A 33 -5.72 -5.65 5.96
CA ALA A 33 -5.08 -6.43 4.89
C ALA A 33 -4.09 -5.58 4.08
N ILE A 34 -4.51 -4.35 3.72
CA ILE A 34 -3.68 -3.41 2.97
C ILE A 34 -2.54 -2.88 3.85
N LEU A 35 -2.77 -2.64 5.14
CA LEU A 35 -1.72 -2.30 6.10
C LEU A 35 -0.62 -3.37 6.15
N HIS A 36 -0.99 -4.64 6.29
CA HIS A 36 -0.04 -5.75 6.31
C HIS A 36 0.79 -5.82 5.02
N PHE A 37 0.15 -5.57 3.88
CA PHE A 37 0.84 -5.45 2.60
C PHE A 37 1.91 -4.33 2.61
N PHE A 38 1.59 -3.12 3.07
CA PHE A 38 2.56 -2.01 3.13
C PHE A 38 3.68 -2.25 4.16
N VAL A 39 3.41 -2.95 5.25
CA VAL A 39 4.43 -3.37 6.22
C VAL A 39 5.42 -4.35 5.57
N ASN A 40 4.93 -5.32 4.81
CA ASN A 40 5.79 -6.26 4.08
C ASN A 40 6.61 -5.54 3.00
N LEU A 41 5.99 -4.62 2.27
CA LEU A 41 6.68 -3.77 1.31
C LEU A 41 7.82 -2.97 1.97
N GLN A 42 7.59 -2.42 3.17
CA GLN A 42 8.63 -1.73 3.93
C GLN A 42 9.83 -2.64 4.23
N ASN A 43 9.56 -3.89 4.63
CA ASN A 43 10.60 -4.87 4.94
C ASN A 43 11.40 -5.25 3.68
N ASP A 44 10.74 -5.44 2.54
CA ASP A 44 11.41 -5.76 1.27
C ASP A 44 12.28 -4.59 0.78
N VAL A 45 11.78 -3.35 0.88
CA VAL A 45 12.56 -2.15 0.56
C VAL A 45 13.78 -2.01 1.48
N ARG A 46 13.63 -2.25 2.79
CA ARG A 46 14.74 -2.17 3.76
C ARG A 46 15.78 -3.27 3.55
N ALA A 47 15.38 -4.40 2.99
CA ALA A 47 16.26 -5.53 2.68
C ALA A 47 16.84 -5.47 1.27
N ASP A 48 16.64 -4.37 0.52
CA ASP A 48 17.04 -4.21 -0.89
C ASP A 48 16.62 -5.41 -1.77
N ARG A 49 15.43 -5.96 -1.48
CA ARG A 49 14.87 -7.06 -2.26
C ARG A 49 14.13 -6.53 -3.47
N LYS A 50 14.20 -7.29 -4.57
CA LYS A 50 13.35 -7.05 -5.73
C LYS A 50 11.90 -7.20 -5.31
N ILE A 51 11.10 -6.16 -5.57
CA ILE A 51 9.67 -6.18 -5.29
C ILE A 51 8.97 -6.73 -6.53
N GLU A 52 8.38 -7.91 -6.42
CA GLU A 52 7.52 -8.44 -7.47
C GLU A 52 6.26 -7.60 -7.58
N TYR A 53 5.72 -7.46 -8.80
CA TYR A 53 4.51 -6.67 -9.01
C TYR A 53 3.37 -7.28 -8.20
N THR A 54 2.99 -6.61 -7.13
CA THR A 54 2.03 -7.10 -6.15
C THR A 54 0.65 -6.55 -6.50
N GLY A 55 -0.33 -7.43 -6.61
CA GLY A 55 -1.67 -7.14 -7.14
C GLY A 55 -2.56 -6.25 -6.25
N LEU A 56 -2.03 -5.18 -5.66
CA LEU A 56 -2.77 -4.26 -4.79
C LEU A 56 -4.04 -3.73 -5.46
N ALA A 57 -4.01 -3.42 -6.76
CA ALA A 57 -5.21 -3.04 -7.52
C ALA A 57 -6.31 -4.11 -7.45
N ARG A 58 -5.96 -5.39 -7.66
CA ARG A 58 -6.92 -6.49 -7.53
C ARG A 58 -7.41 -6.68 -6.09
N GLY A 59 -6.53 -6.44 -5.12
CA GLY A 59 -6.90 -6.41 -3.71
C GLY A 59 -7.96 -5.35 -3.45
N LEU A 60 -7.74 -4.12 -3.88
CA LEU A 60 -8.66 -2.99 -3.73
C LEU A 60 -9.99 -3.25 -4.47
N ASP A 61 -9.94 -3.77 -5.70
CA ASP A 61 -11.13 -4.13 -6.49
C ASP A 61 -11.98 -5.22 -5.81
N THR A 62 -11.34 -6.20 -5.14
CA THR A 62 -12.04 -7.27 -4.41
C THR A 62 -12.94 -6.72 -3.30
N TRP A 63 -12.57 -5.57 -2.74
CA TRP A 63 -13.34 -4.87 -1.70
C TRP A 63 -14.17 -3.70 -2.25
N GLY A 64 -14.18 -3.49 -3.57
CA GLY A 64 -14.87 -2.35 -4.20
C GLY A 64 -14.26 -0.99 -3.87
N ILE A 65 -13.00 -0.96 -3.42
CA ILE A 65 -12.30 0.24 -2.98
C ILE A 65 -11.59 0.89 -4.17
N GLN A 66 -11.81 2.18 -4.38
CA GLN A 66 -11.05 2.92 -5.39
C GLN A 66 -9.62 3.18 -4.89
N GLY A 67 -8.64 2.61 -5.58
CA GLY A 67 -7.23 2.63 -5.17
C GLY A 67 -6.50 3.97 -5.26
N GLY A 68 -6.97 4.88 -6.12
CA GLY A 68 -6.50 6.26 -6.29
C GLY A 68 -5.03 6.50 -5.94
N ALA A 69 -4.80 7.47 -5.04
CA ALA A 69 -3.46 7.90 -4.61
C ALA A 69 -2.64 6.79 -3.93
N LEU A 70 -3.28 5.80 -3.31
CA LEU A 70 -2.60 4.69 -2.66
C LEU A 70 -1.91 3.79 -3.69
N TYR A 71 -2.61 3.54 -4.80
CA TYR A 71 -2.10 2.74 -5.91
C TYR A 71 -0.97 3.48 -6.66
N GLU A 72 -1.12 4.77 -6.93
CA GLU A 72 -0.05 5.58 -7.55
C GLU A 72 1.22 5.59 -6.70
N SER A 73 1.07 5.77 -5.37
CA SER A 73 2.19 5.71 -4.43
C SER A 73 2.90 4.36 -4.47
N LEU A 74 2.15 3.25 -4.55
CA LEU A 74 2.72 1.91 -4.67
C LEU A 74 3.56 1.77 -5.96
N ILE A 75 3.01 2.15 -7.10
CA ILE A 75 3.70 2.01 -8.40
C ILE A 75 5.02 2.79 -8.38
N ASP A 76 5.01 4.00 -7.84
CA ASP A 76 6.23 4.80 -7.68
C ASP A 76 7.25 4.09 -6.77
N ILE A 77 6.82 3.50 -5.65
CA ILE A 77 7.71 2.77 -4.73
C ILE A 77 8.36 1.56 -5.42
N ILE A 78 7.57 0.77 -6.15
CA ILE A 78 8.05 -0.43 -6.84
C ILE A 78 9.07 -0.05 -7.91
N ASN A 79 8.74 0.91 -8.77
CA ASN A 79 9.61 1.33 -9.88
C ASN A 79 10.95 1.87 -9.37
N ASN A 80 10.92 2.72 -8.33
CA ASN A 80 12.14 3.31 -7.78
C ASN A 80 12.99 2.32 -6.98
N THR A 81 12.39 1.28 -6.38
CA THR A 81 13.17 0.26 -5.67
C THR A 81 13.83 -0.68 -6.67
N ASN A 82 13.07 -1.18 -7.64
CA ASN A 82 13.60 -2.12 -8.63
C ASN A 82 14.65 -1.49 -9.55
N SER A 83 14.54 -0.20 -9.87
CA SER A 83 15.54 0.51 -10.71
C SER A 83 16.90 0.68 -10.04
N LYS A 84 16.98 0.60 -8.70
CA LYS A 84 18.25 0.67 -7.96
C LYS A 84 18.99 -0.67 -7.90
N LEU A 85 18.28 -1.76 -8.19
CA LEU A 85 18.81 -3.13 -8.14
C LEU A 85 19.32 -3.61 -9.51
N THR A 86 19.09 -2.83 -10.57
CA THR A 86 19.61 -3.00 -11.94
C THR A 86 20.80 -2.11 -12.20
#